data_AF-A0A4V6RCH9-F1
#
_entry.id   AF-A0A4V6RCH9-F1
#
_cell.length_a   1.000
_cell.length_b   1.000
_cell.length_c   1.000
_cell.angle_alpha   90.00
_cell.angle_beta   90.00
_cell.angle_gamma   90.00
#
_symmetry.space_group_name_H-M   'P 1'
#
loop_
_entity.id
_entity.type
_entity.pdbx_description
1 polymer ?
#
loop_
_entity_poly.entity_id
_entity_poly.type
_entity_poly.pdbx_seq_one_letter_code
_entity_poly.pdbx_strand_id
1 'polypeptide(L)'
;MNTAGVIHMEGKVKESELIRKVHSAVYHQCQQRGYAAPADVLIDIGALPKQKYEDWRFGKVRYLEAACTCNLKKLSFIMKQICSYAKKTNLKPSFCYYKRWGVKKKHGYKPVIPLRFSKSGNPEIEKAYATHYVDLGRTEQLKKEKMEKAAAAGQAEISDGTQDMPENISDSRSGA
;
A
#
# COMPACT_ATOMS: atom_id res chain seq x y z
N MET A 1 -9.70 11.84 14.28
CA MET A 1 -9.06 10.84 13.40
C MET A 1 -9.81 9.54 13.57
N ASN A 2 -10.66 9.18 12.61
CA ASN A 2 -11.59 8.07 12.76
C ASN A 2 -10.85 6.73 12.65
N THR A 3 -10.73 6.04 13.79
CA THR A 3 -10.35 4.63 13.89
C THR A 3 -11.50 3.78 13.35
N ALA A 4 -11.62 3.70 12.02
CA ALA A 4 -12.52 2.74 11.38
C ALA A 4 -12.11 1.34 11.84
N GLY A 5 -13.06 0.61 12.44
CA GLY A 5 -12.85 -0.58 13.27
C GLY A 5 -11.78 -1.53 12.76
N VAL A 6 -10.70 -1.64 13.53
CA VAL A 6 -9.74 -2.74 13.39
C VAL A 6 -10.48 -4.01 13.79
N ILE A 7 -11.01 -4.71 12.79
CA ILE A 7 -11.73 -5.97 12.98
C ILE A 7 -10.68 -7.00 13.42
N HIS A 8 -10.51 -7.16 14.73
CA HIS A 8 -9.73 -8.26 15.27
C HIS A 8 -10.44 -9.55 14.88
N MET A 9 -9.74 -10.43 14.15
CA MET A 9 -10.28 -11.71 13.71
C MET A 9 -10.28 -12.71 14.88
N GLU A 10 -10.85 -12.35 16.03
CA GLU A 10 -10.98 -13.18 17.23
C GLU A 10 -12.41 -13.74 17.29
N GLY A 11 -12.58 -14.92 16.72
CA GLY A 11 -13.87 -15.62 16.67
C GLY A 11 -13.98 -16.61 15.52
N LYS A 12 -14.96 -17.52 15.62
CA LYS A 12 -15.27 -18.54 14.62
C LYS A 12 -15.97 -17.91 13.41
N VAL A 13 -15.23 -17.14 12.60
CA VAL A 13 -15.74 -16.52 11.36
C VAL A 13 -16.15 -17.63 10.38
N LYS A 14 -17.38 -17.57 9.87
CA LYS A 14 -17.89 -18.50 8.84
C LYS A 14 -17.12 -18.31 7.54
N GLU A 15 -16.86 -19.38 6.78
CA GLU A 15 -16.09 -19.30 5.53
C GLU A 15 -16.70 -18.34 4.50
N SER A 16 -18.03 -18.32 4.37
CA SER A 16 -18.73 -17.41 3.46
C SER A 16 -18.59 -15.93 3.82
N GLU A 17 -18.43 -15.62 5.11
CA GLU A 17 -18.13 -14.27 5.57
C GLU A 17 -16.67 -13.90 5.28
N LEU A 18 -15.75 -14.84 5.49
CA LEU A 18 -14.34 -14.65 5.16
C LEU A 18 -14.13 -14.42 3.66
N ILE A 19 -14.79 -15.18 2.80
CA ILE A 19 -14.75 -14.99 1.33
C ILE A 19 -15.18 -13.55 0.99
N ARG A 20 -16.31 -13.10 1.54
CA ARG A 20 -16.82 -11.74 1.32
C ARG A 20 -15.82 -10.67 1.77
N LYS A 21 -15.23 -10.83 2.96
CA LYS A 21 -14.20 -9.91 3.48
C LYS A 21 -12.97 -9.86 2.57
N VAL A 22 -12.47 -11.01 2.11
CA VAL A 22 -11.33 -11.08 1.20
C VAL A 22 -11.63 -10.40 -0.12
N HIS A 23 -12.78 -10.68 -0.74
CA HIS A 23 -13.17 -10.06 -2.01
C HIS A 23 -13.33 -8.54 -1.86
N SER A 24 -13.98 -8.08 -0.78
CA SER A 24 -14.14 -6.65 -0.48
C SER A 24 -12.78 -5.97 -0.33
N ALA A 25 -11.84 -6.58 0.42
CA ALA A 25 -10.50 -6.02 0.61
C ALA A 25 -9.73 -5.91 -0.71
N VAL A 26 -9.74 -6.96 -1.54
CA VAL A 26 -9.10 -6.92 -2.88
C VAL A 26 -9.71 -5.81 -3.73
N TYR A 27 -11.04 -5.73 -3.77
CA TYR A 27 -11.76 -4.68 -4.51
C TYR A 27 -11.37 -3.28 -4.04
N HIS A 28 -11.42 -3.00 -2.73
CA HIS A 28 -11.10 -1.68 -2.19
C HIS A 28 -9.65 -1.28 -2.47
N GLN A 29 -8.69 -2.21 -2.34
CA GLN A 29 -7.30 -1.91 -2.69
C GLN A 29 -7.12 -1.58 -4.17
N CYS A 30 -7.73 -2.34 -5.08
CA CYS A 30 -7.72 -2.01 -6.50
C CYS A 30 -8.32 -0.63 -6.77
N GLN A 31 -9.47 -0.30 -6.17
CA GLN A 31 -10.11 1.00 -6.37
C GLN A 31 -9.27 2.17 -5.86
N GLN A 32 -8.62 2.02 -4.71
CA GLN A 32 -7.87 3.10 -4.06
C GLN A 32 -6.48 3.34 -4.67
N ARG A 33 -5.76 2.28 -5.04
CA ARG A 33 -4.35 2.38 -5.47
C ARG A 33 -4.01 1.65 -6.77
N GLY A 34 -4.98 1.00 -7.41
CA GLY A 34 -4.81 0.31 -8.69
C GLY A 34 -4.35 -1.15 -8.58
N TYR A 35 -4.03 -1.65 -7.38
CA TYR A 35 -3.61 -3.03 -7.20
C TYR A 35 -3.91 -3.56 -5.80
N ALA A 36 -4.03 -4.88 -5.69
CA ALA A 36 -4.13 -5.59 -4.42
C ALA A 36 -2.86 -6.38 -4.13
N ALA A 37 -2.40 -6.35 -2.89
CA ALA A 37 -1.23 -7.08 -2.43
C ALA A 37 -1.67 -8.09 -1.36
N PRO A 38 -1.27 -9.37 -1.44
CA PRO A 38 -1.70 -10.37 -0.48
C PRO A 38 -1.43 -10.00 0.98
N ALA A 39 -0.25 -9.43 1.27
CA ALA A 39 0.09 -8.98 2.62
C ALA A 39 -0.84 -7.89 3.15
N ASP A 40 -1.24 -6.93 2.30
CA ASP A 40 -2.14 -5.85 2.71
C ASP A 40 -3.57 -6.37 2.85
N VAL A 41 -4.00 -7.31 2.00
CA VAL A 41 -5.32 -7.96 2.16
C VAL A 41 -5.41 -8.67 3.51
N LEU A 42 -4.33 -9.33 3.94
CA LEU A 42 -4.26 -9.94 5.28
C LEU A 42 -4.39 -8.90 6.39
N ILE A 43 -3.87 -7.69 6.20
CA ILE A 43 -4.05 -6.57 7.15
C ILE A 43 -5.50 -6.12 7.18
N ASP A 44 -6.11 -5.86 6.02
CA ASP A 44 -7.47 -5.33 5.90
C ASP A 44 -8.53 -6.27 6.49
N ILE A 45 -8.36 -7.59 6.34
CA ILE A 45 -9.28 -8.57 6.90
C ILE A 45 -8.98 -8.92 8.38
N GLY A 46 -7.90 -8.36 8.96
CA GLY A 46 -7.50 -8.58 10.35
C GLY A 46 -6.75 -9.89 10.61
N ALA A 47 -6.26 -10.57 9.57
CA ALA A 47 -5.44 -11.79 9.70
C ALA A 47 -3.97 -11.48 10.03
N LEU A 48 -3.54 -10.24 9.77
CA LEU A 48 -2.18 -9.75 10.03
C LEU A 48 -2.25 -8.37 10.70
N PRO A 49 -1.94 -8.28 12.00
CA PRO A 49 -1.89 -6.99 12.68
C PRO A 49 -0.82 -6.08 12.04
N LYS A 50 -1.15 -4.80 11.83
CA LYS A 50 -0.25 -3.83 11.17
C LYS A 50 1.13 -3.76 11.86
N GLN A 51 1.16 -3.75 13.19
CA GLN A 51 2.41 -3.76 13.95
C GLN A 51 3.27 -5.01 13.65
N LYS A 52 2.64 -6.18 13.52
CA LYS A 52 3.32 -7.44 13.20
C LYS A 52 3.81 -7.49 11.76
N TYR A 53 3.08 -6.88 10.84
CA TYR A 53 3.55 -6.66 9.47
C TYR A 53 4.82 -5.80 9.47
N GLU A 54 4.83 -4.68 10.18
CA GLU A 54 6.02 -3.81 10.28
C GLU A 54 7.20 -4.55 10.91
N ASP A 55 6.99 -5.27 12.01
CA ASP A 55 8.02 -6.10 12.63
C ASP A 55 8.61 -7.13 11.65
N TRP A 56 7.77 -7.75 10.81
CA TRP A 56 8.24 -8.60 9.72
C TRP A 56 9.03 -7.80 8.67
N ARG A 57 8.56 -6.61 8.24
CA ARG A 57 9.27 -5.76 7.27
C ARG A 57 10.65 -5.34 7.77
N PHE A 58 10.80 -5.07 9.07
CA PHE A 58 12.10 -4.79 9.71
C PHE A 58 12.91 -6.04 10.05
N GLY A 59 12.39 -7.24 9.78
CA GLY A 59 13.10 -8.51 9.97
C GLY A 59 13.14 -9.01 11.41
N LYS A 60 12.28 -8.49 12.31
CA LYS A 60 12.10 -9.00 13.68
C LYS A 60 11.35 -10.32 13.69
N VAL A 61 10.50 -10.57 12.70
CA VAL A 61 9.82 -11.85 12.47
C VAL A 61 10.48 -12.57 11.29
N ARG A 62 10.78 -13.86 11.44
CA ARG A 62 11.54 -14.63 10.42
C ARG A 62 10.78 -14.83 9.10
N TYR A 63 9.46 -14.97 9.15
CA TYR A 63 8.60 -15.15 7.98
C TYR A 63 7.17 -14.63 8.25
N LEU A 64 6.45 -14.18 7.21
CA LEU A 64 5.15 -13.50 7.33
C LEU A 64 4.08 -14.35 8.03
N GLU A 65 4.01 -15.65 7.72
CA GLU A 65 3.01 -16.55 8.31
C GLU A 65 3.10 -16.61 9.85
N ALA A 66 4.29 -16.43 10.44
CA ALA A 66 4.45 -16.35 11.91
C ALA A 66 3.95 -15.02 12.51
N ALA A 67 3.77 -13.99 11.69
CA ALA A 67 3.22 -12.70 12.10
C ALA A 67 1.67 -12.69 12.06
N CYS A 68 1.07 -13.69 11.40
CA CYS A 68 -0.38 -13.80 11.24
C CYS A 68 -1.04 -14.39 12.50
N THR A 69 -2.28 -14.01 12.76
CA THR A 69 -3.06 -14.46 13.93
C THR A 69 -3.83 -15.77 13.68
N CYS A 70 -3.88 -16.24 12.43
CA CYS A 70 -4.62 -17.43 12.05
C CYS A 70 -3.71 -18.59 11.62
N ASN A 71 -4.27 -19.80 11.59
CA ASN A 71 -3.52 -21.00 11.21
C ASN A 71 -3.25 -21.07 9.70
N LEU A 72 -2.27 -21.90 9.32
CA LEU A 72 -1.84 -22.07 7.93
C LEU A 72 -2.95 -22.56 6.98
N LYS A 73 -3.90 -23.36 7.48
CA LYS A 73 -5.06 -23.81 6.68
C LYS A 73 -5.92 -22.62 6.26
N LYS A 74 -6.19 -21.70 7.19
CA LYS A 74 -6.96 -20.47 6.93
C LYS A 74 -6.19 -19.51 6.04
N LEU A 75 -4.89 -19.33 6.23
CA LEU A 75 -4.04 -18.53 5.34
C LEU A 75 -4.05 -19.08 3.90
N SER A 76 -3.88 -20.38 3.75
CA SER A 76 -3.96 -21.05 2.44
C SER A 76 -5.32 -20.84 1.77
N PHE A 77 -6.41 -20.88 2.55
CA PHE A 77 -7.74 -20.59 2.05
C PHE A 77 -7.89 -19.13 1.60
N ILE A 78 -7.42 -18.17 2.41
CA ILE A 78 -7.44 -16.74 2.06
C ILE A 78 -6.68 -16.51 0.75
N MET A 79 -5.46 -17.04 0.62
CA MET A 79 -4.65 -16.91 -0.59
C MET A 79 -5.38 -17.47 -1.82
N LYS A 80 -6.05 -18.63 -1.68
CA LYS A 80 -6.87 -19.20 -2.76
C LYS A 80 -8.02 -18.26 -3.17
N GLN A 81 -8.68 -17.61 -2.21
CA GLN A 81 -9.77 -16.66 -2.51
C GLN A 81 -9.26 -15.39 -3.19
N ILE A 82 -8.10 -14.85 -2.77
CA ILE A 82 -7.45 -13.71 -3.45
C ILE A 82 -7.19 -14.06 -4.93
N CYS A 83 -6.55 -15.22 -5.17
CA CYS A 83 -6.27 -15.70 -6.53
C CYS A 83 -7.56 -15.93 -7.34
N SER A 84 -8.60 -16.50 -6.72
CA SER A 84 -9.88 -16.77 -7.39
C SER A 84 -10.57 -15.48 -7.80
N TYR A 85 -10.64 -14.49 -6.91
CA TYR A 85 -11.19 -13.18 -7.21
C TYR A 85 -10.43 -12.50 -8.34
N ALA A 86 -9.10 -12.45 -8.25
CA ALA A 86 -8.25 -11.84 -9.27
C ALA A 86 -8.45 -12.46 -10.66
N LYS A 87 -8.61 -13.78 -10.74
CA LYS A 87 -8.94 -14.47 -12.00
C LYS A 87 -10.32 -14.09 -12.53
N LYS A 88 -11.34 -14.05 -11.66
CA LYS A 88 -12.72 -13.69 -12.03
C LYS A 88 -12.83 -12.26 -12.54
N THR A 89 -12.03 -11.34 -11.98
CA THR A 89 -12.03 -9.92 -12.38
C THR A 89 -10.87 -9.56 -13.31
N ASN A 90 -10.20 -10.56 -13.90
CA ASN A 90 -9.12 -10.42 -14.88
C ASN A 90 -7.97 -9.47 -14.45
N LEU A 91 -7.59 -9.49 -13.17
CA LEU A 91 -6.47 -8.70 -12.66
C LEU A 91 -5.14 -9.28 -13.13
N LYS A 92 -4.21 -8.40 -13.51
CA LYS A 92 -2.89 -8.80 -13.98
C LYS A 92 -1.99 -9.19 -12.81
N PRO A 93 -1.46 -10.43 -12.76
CA PRO A 93 -0.45 -10.78 -11.76
C PRO A 93 0.86 -10.05 -12.05
N SER A 94 1.46 -9.48 -11.01
CA SER A 94 2.74 -8.78 -11.07
C SER A 94 3.58 -9.18 -9.87
N PHE A 95 4.80 -9.66 -10.12
CA PHE A 95 5.69 -10.09 -9.05
C PHE A 95 6.30 -8.88 -8.31
N CYS A 96 6.18 -8.86 -6.99
CA CYS A 96 6.78 -7.84 -6.13
C CYS A 96 7.88 -8.44 -5.26
N TYR A 97 9.10 -7.93 -5.37
CA TYR A 97 10.23 -8.40 -4.58
C TYR A 97 10.30 -7.66 -3.22
N TYR A 98 10.00 -8.37 -2.14
CA TYR A 98 9.99 -7.82 -0.78
C TYR A 98 11.38 -7.82 -0.14
N LYS A 99 11.91 -6.62 0.14
CA LYS A 99 13.20 -6.39 0.82
C LYS A 99 12.96 -5.90 2.25
N ARG A 100 13.85 -6.26 3.17
CA ARG A 100 13.81 -5.72 4.56
C ARG A 100 13.93 -4.20 4.59
N TRP A 101 13.19 -3.59 5.49
CA TRP A 101 13.29 -2.18 5.84
C TRP A 101 14.38 -1.94 6.89
N GLY A 102 14.80 -0.68 7.03
CA GLY A 102 15.73 -0.25 8.07
C GLY A 102 17.16 -0.78 7.98
N VAL A 103 17.54 -1.44 6.88
CA VAL A 103 18.90 -1.99 6.73
C VAL A 103 19.94 -0.86 6.67
N LYS A 104 20.92 -0.89 7.58
CA LYS A 104 22.04 0.07 7.63
C LYS A 104 23.09 -0.26 6.58
N LYS A 105 23.82 0.76 6.12
CA LYS A 105 24.97 0.58 5.24
C LYS A 105 26.08 -0.18 5.98
N LYS A 106 26.74 -1.10 5.29
CA LYS A 106 27.92 -1.82 5.77
C LYS A 106 28.97 -1.74 4.66
N HIS A 107 30.17 -1.27 4.99
CA HIS A 107 31.28 -1.12 4.02
C HIS A 107 30.89 -0.35 2.74
N GLY A 108 30.21 0.79 2.89
CA GLY A 108 29.87 1.69 1.77
C GLY A 108 28.60 1.34 0.98
N TYR A 109 28.06 0.12 1.09
CA TYR A 109 26.82 -0.27 0.40
C TYR A 109 25.71 -0.69 1.37
N LYS A 110 24.46 -0.64 0.90
CA LYS A 110 23.28 -1.11 1.65
C LYS A 110 22.93 -2.52 1.20
N PRO A 111 23.13 -3.56 2.03
CA PRO A 111 22.79 -4.92 1.63
C PRO A 111 21.30 -5.07 1.38
N VAL A 112 20.95 -5.82 0.33
CA VAL A 112 19.56 -6.20 0.04
C VAL A 112 19.29 -7.54 0.73
N ILE A 113 18.45 -7.51 1.75
CA ILE A 113 18.07 -8.73 2.47
C ILE A 113 16.62 -9.08 2.07
N PRO A 114 16.39 -10.21 1.37
CA PRO A 114 15.04 -10.66 1.03
C PRO A 114 14.23 -11.00 2.29
N LEU A 115 12.94 -10.75 2.21
CA LEU A 115 11.98 -11.29 3.18
C LEU A 115 11.48 -12.65 2.72
N ARG A 116 11.05 -13.45 3.69
CA ARG A 116 10.42 -14.75 3.49
C ARG A 116 8.98 -14.68 3.97
N PHE A 117 8.07 -15.34 3.27
CA PHE A 117 6.65 -15.36 3.59
C PHE A 117 6.29 -16.59 4.42
N SER A 118 6.78 -17.76 4.02
CA SER A 118 6.36 -19.03 4.61
C SER A 118 7.41 -19.71 5.47
N LYS A 119 6.95 -20.61 6.36
CA LYS A 119 7.86 -21.46 7.13
C LYS A 119 8.64 -22.44 6.24
N SER A 120 8.00 -22.97 5.19
CA SER A 120 8.59 -23.95 4.29
C SER A 120 9.58 -23.31 3.32
N GLY A 121 9.37 -22.06 2.92
CA GLY A 121 10.19 -21.39 1.90
C GLY A 121 10.03 -22.03 0.52
N ASN A 122 8.92 -22.74 0.29
CA ASN A 122 8.62 -23.30 -1.01
C ASN A 122 8.52 -22.14 -2.04
N PRO A 123 9.30 -22.14 -3.14
CA PRO A 123 9.32 -21.06 -4.11
C PRO A 123 7.94 -20.68 -4.67
N GLU A 124 7.03 -21.65 -4.82
CA GLU A 124 5.68 -21.40 -5.32
C GLU A 124 4.83 -20.63 -4.30
N ILE A 125 4.96 -20.97 -3.01
CA ILE A 125 4.28 -20.27 -1.92
C ILE A 125 4.84 -18.86 -1.78
N GLU A 126 6.16 -18.71 -1.81
CA GLU A 126 6.83 -17.41 -1.76
C GLU A 126 6.38 -16.51 -2.93
N LYS A 127 6.33 -17.07 -4.15
CA LYS A 127 5.83 -16.37 -5.33
C LYS A 127 4.36 -15.99 -5.20
N ALA A 128 3.51 -16.86 -4.67
CA ALA A 128 2.09 -16.58 -4.48
C ALA A 128 1.88 -15.37 -3.54
N TYR A 129 2.57 -15.32 -2.40
CA TYR A 129 2.49 -14.16 -1.50
C TYR A 129 3.11 -12.89 -2.10
N ALA A 130 4.17 -13.03 -2.89
CA ALA A 130 4.84 -11.92 -3.56
C ALA A 130 4.08 -11.38 -4.79
N THR A 131 3.06 -12.08 -5.28
CA THR A 131 2.31 -11.66 -6.48
C THR A 131 1.24 -10.66 -6.11
N HIS A 132 1.37 -9.44 -6.63
CA HIS A 132 0.34 -8.42 -6.60
C HIS A 132 -0.61 -8.59 -7.77
N TYR A 133 -1.86 -8.15 -7.61
CA TYR A 133 -2.89 -8.22 -8.63
C TYR A 133 -3.26 -6.80 -9.04
N VAL A 134 -2.89 -6.42 -10.25
CA VAL A 134 -3.01 -5.06 -10.76
C VAL A 134 -4.26 -4.94 -11.62
N ASP A 135 -5.08 -3.94 -11.31
CA ASP A 135 -6.16 -3.47 -12.17
C ASP A 135 -5.57 -2.43 -13.14
N LEU A 136 -5.34 -2.84 -14.39
CA LEU A 136 -4.71 -1.96 -15.38
C LEU A 136 -5.56 -0.73 -15.68
N GLY A 137 -6.87 -0.91 -15.85
CA GLY A 137 -7.78 0.19 -16.16
C GLY A 137 -7.84 1.20 -15.03
N ARG A 138 -7.96 0.74 -13.78
CA ARG A 138 -7.96 1.65 -12.62
C ARG A 138 -6.59 2.30 -12.39
N THR A 139 -5.50 1.58 -12.63
CA THR A 139 -4.14 2.14 -12.50
C THR A 139 -3.92 3.30 -13.47
N GLU A 140 -4.40 3.18 -14.71
CA GLU A 140 -4.31 4.25 -15.71
C GLU A 140 -5.16 5.47 -15.34
N GLN A 141 -6.39 5.25 -14.86
CA GLN A 141 -7.26 6.33 -14.36
C GLN A 141 -6.60 7.09 -13.20
N LEU A 142 -6.09 6.38 -12.18
CA LEU A 142 -5.41 6.98 -11.04
C LEU A 142 -4.17 7.78 -11.46
N LYS A 143 -3.43 7.30 -12.47
CA LYS A 143 -2.30 8.03 -13.03
C LYS A 143 -2.75 9.33 -13.70
N LYS A 144 -3.82 9.30 -14.48
CA LYS A 144 -4.40 10.49 -15.13
C LYS A 144 -4.91 11.51 -14.11
N GLU A 145 -5.71 11.07 -13.13
CA GLU A 145 -6.21 11.92 -12.03
C GLU A 145 -5.05 12.59 -11.26
N LYS A 146 -3.96 11.86 -11.02
CA LYS A 146 -2.77 12.40 -10.33
C LYS A 146 -2.03 13.43 -11.19
N MET A 147 -1.92 13.21 -12.50
CA MET A 147 -1.29 14.15 -13.42
C MET A 147 -2.10 15.45 -13.55
N GLU A 148 -3.43 15.36 -13.64
CA GLU A 148 -4.33 16.52 -13.68
C GLU A 148 -4.25 17.33 -12.37
N LYS A 149 -4.26 16.66 -11.21
CA LYS A 149 -4.06 17.33 -9.92
C LYS A 149 -2.70 18.01 -9.79
N ALA A 150 -1.64 17.38 -10.29
CA ALA A 150 -0.30 17.97 -10.27
C ALA A 150 -0.20 19.20 -11.19
N ALA A 151 -0.86 19.17 -12.36
CA ALA A 151 -0.94 20.30 -13.27
C ALA A 151 -1.74 21.48 -12.66
N ALA A 152 -2.84 21.19 -11.96
CA ALA A 152 -3.64 22.21 -11.26
C ALA A 152 -2.88 22.84 -10.07
N ALA A 153 -2.14 22.04 -9.30
CA ALA A 153 -1.35 22.54 -8.17
C ALA A 153 -0.18 23.42 -8.62
N GLY A 154 0.46 23.09 -9.76
CA GLY A 154 1.54 23.91 -10.32
C GLY A 154 1.09 25.26 -10.91
N GLN A 155 -0.21 25.45 -11.19
CA GLN A 155 -0.76 26.72 -11.66
C GLN A 155 -1.14 27.67 -10.51
N ALA A 156 -1.49 27.14 -9.34
CA ALA A 156 -1.84 27.94 -8.16
C ALA A 156 -0.65 28.72 -7.56
N GLU A 157 0.59 28.21 -7.72
CA GLU A 157 1.80 28.88 -7.22
C GLU A 157 2.28 30.04 -8.11
N ILE A 158 1.75 30.17 -9.34
CA ILE A 158 2.16 31.22 -10.29
C ILE A 158 1.28 32.48 -10.16
N SER A 159 0.13 32.40 -9.47
CA SER A 159 -0.85 33.50 -9.37
C SER A 159 -0.76 34.37 -8.11
N ASP A 160 0.16 34.11 -7.17
CA ASP A 160 0.22 34.83 -5.88
C ASP A 160 1.35 35.89 -5.79
N GLY A 161 1.81 36.42 -6.93
CA GLY A 161 2.92 37.37 -6.95
C GLY A 161 2.76 38.49 -7.96
N THR A 162 1.85 39.45 -7.72
CA THR A 162 1.70 40.80 -8.33
C THR A 162 0.44 41.40 -7.67
N GLN A 163 0.37 42.53 -6.96
CA GLN A 163 0.98 43.86 -7.07
C GLN A 163 0.56 44.64 -5.80
N ASP A 164 1.47 45.33 -5.13
CA ASP A 164 1.11 46.50 -4.31
C ASP A 164 2.24 47.53 -4.46
N MET A 165 2.10 48.38 -5.49
CA MET A 165 2.89 49.59 -5.64
C MET A 165 2.01 50.75 -5.19
N PRO A 166 2.37 51.50 -4.13
CA PRO A 166 1.72 52.78 -3.89
C PRO A 166 2.33 53.86 -4.78
N GLU A 167 1.42 54.67 -5.29
CA GLU A 167 1.61 55.81 -6.18
C GLU A 167 2.58 56.87 -5.64
N ASN A 168 3.24 57.48 -6.62
CA ASN A 168 4.08 58.65 -6.55
C ASN A 168 3.28 59.88 -6.07
N ILE A 169 3.70 60.52 -4.98
CA ILE A 169 3.36 61.92 -4.67
C ILE A 169 4.66 62.73 -4.65
N SER A 170 4.80 63.56 -5.69
CA SER A 170 5.65 64.73 -5.75
C SER A 170 5.24 65.75 -4.67
N ASP A 171 6.18 66.41 -3.98
CA ASP A 171 6.49 67.83 -4.23
C ASP A 171 7.64 68.36 -3.34
N SER A 172 8.59 69.03 -4.01
CA SER A 172 9.45 70.18 -3.66
C SER A 172 9.59 70.69 -2.20
N ARG A 173 10.84 70.95 -1.77
CA ARG A 173 11.43 72.31 -1.51
C ARG A 173 12.72 72.28 -0.67
N SER A 174 13.79 72.79 -1.28
CA SER A 174 14.76 73.80 -0.80
C SER A 174 15.36 73.78 0.62
N GLY A 175 16.70 73.71 0.66
CA GLY A 175 17.55 74.76 1.26
C GLY A 175 18.10 74.53 2.68
N ALA A 176 19.40 74.21 2.78
CA ALA A 176 20.49 75.06 3.30
C ALA A 176 21.76 74.22 3.47
#